data_AF-A0A6P6DT83-F1
#
_entry.id   AF-A0A6P6DT83-F1
#
_cell.length_a   1.000
_cell.length_b   1.000
_cell.length_c   1.000
_cell.angle_alpha   90.00
_cell.angle_beta   90.00
_cell.angle_gamma   90.00
#
_symmetry.space_group_name_H-M   'P 1'
#
loop_
_entity.id
_entity.type
_entity.pdbx_description
1 polymer ?
#
loop_
_entity_poly.entity_id
_entity_poly.type
_entity_poly.pdbx_seq_one_letter_code
_entity_poly.pdbx_strand_id
1 'polypeptide(L)'
;MKENETPTVVFILLLFLNIRLLNGASPPGKPVIVKCRSPEKETFTCWWKPGSNGGLPTNYTLTYYKEGENIIYECPDYTTGGPNSCFFSRKYTTIWTIYVMRVNATNKMGNTASDVRFVDVTYIVEPNAPQNVTLEIKKSQDREAYLWIKWLAPTLVDTRSGWLILQYEIRLKPEKATEWETHYAGHQTNFKILNLSPGQKYFVQVRCKPDHGFWSQWSQEKSIKIPGDANMNVTVWIFVAVLSVVICLVIFWRVALNGYRVMTCIFPPIPGPKIKGLDTRLLE
;
A
#
# COMPACT_ATOMS: atom_id res chain seq x y z
N MET A 1 -40.99 -56.78 -29.70
CA MET A 1 -40.23 -55.52 -29.66
C MET A 1 -39.53 -55.46 -28.31
N LYS A 2 -38.28 -55.93 -28.23
CA LYS A 2 -37.44 -55.85 -27.03
C LYS A 2 -36.17 -55.14 -27.47
N GLU A 3 -36.06 -53.86 -27.13
CA GLU A 3 -34.89 -53.04 -27.43
C GLU A 3 -33.69 -53.53 -26.61
N ASN A 4 -32.56 -53.68 -27.30
CA ASN A 4 -31.26 -53.97 -26.72
C ASN A 4 -30.70 -52.69 -26.07
N GLU A 5 -31.04 -52.42 -24.82
CA GLU A 5 -30.44 -51.34 -24.01
C GLU A 5 -29.17 -51.78 -23.24
N THR A 6 -28.35 -52.68 -23.81
CA THR A 6 -27.16 -53.21 -23.15
C THR A 6 -25.81 -52.53 -23.47
N PRO A 7 -25.59 -51.78 -24.58
CA PRO A 7 -24.25 -51.25 -24.86
C PRO A 7 -23.90 -49.98 -24.05
N THR A 8 -24.87 -49.11 -23.78
CA THR A 8 -24.65 -47.79 -23.14
C THR A 8 -24.30 -47.92 -21.66
N VAL A 9 -24.95 -48.84 -20.95
CA VAL A 9 -24.71 -49.10 -19.52
C VAL A 9 -23.32 -49.72 -19.30
N VAL A 10 -22.91 -50.63 -20.20
CA VAL A 10 -21.57 -51.25 -20.17
C VAL A 10 -20.49 -50.21 -20.44
N PHE A 11 -20.70 -49.29 -21.39
CA PHE A 11 -19.75 -48.22 -21.70
C PHE A 11 -19.60 -47.23 -20.54
N ILE A 12 -20.71 -46.88 -19.88
CA ILE A 12 -20.72 -46.03 -18.69
C ILE A 12 -20.03 -46.73 -17.50
N LEU A 13 -20.29 -48.02 -17.27
CA LEU A 13 -19.60 -48.82 -16.25
C LEU A 13 -18.10 -48.94 -16.52
N LEU A 14 -17.69 -49.15 -17.77
CA LEU A 14 -16.27 -49.17 -18.17
C LEU A 14 -15.61 -47.81 -17.97
N LEU A 15 -16.29 -46.70 -18.30
CA LEU A 15 -15.80 -45.35 -18.00
C LEU A 15 -15.65 -45.14 -16.49
N PHE A 16 -16.62 -45.56 -15.67
CA PHE A 16 -16.52 -45.47 -14.20
C PHE A 16 -15.43 -46.38 -13.62
N LEU A 17 -15.20 -47.58 -14.18
CA LEU A 17 -14.09 -48.46 -13.79
C LEU A 17 -12.74 -47.82 -14.09
N ASN A 18 -12.59 -47.22 -15.28
CA ASN A 18 -11.36 -46.54 -15.69
C ASN A 18 -11.08 -45.29 -14.84
N ILE A 19 -12.11 -44.49 -14.50
CA ILE A 19 -11.96 -43.32 -13.62
C ILE A 19 -11.54 -43.72 -12.21
N ARG A 20 -12.03 -44.85 -11.69
CA ARG A 20 -11.63 -45.39 -10.37
C ARG A 20 -10.21 -45.99 -10.39
N LEU A 21 -9.74 -46.52 -11.52
CA LEU A 21 -8.40 -47.11 -11.69
C LEU A 21 -7.26 -46.08 -11.74
N LEU A 22 -7.51 -44.83 -12.17
CA LEU A 22 -6.46 -43.80 -12.21
C LEU A 22 -6.03 -43.28 -10.83
N ASN A 23 -6.91 -43.27 -9.83
CA ASN A 23 -6.66 -42.61 -8.54
C ASN A 23 -5.83 -43.42 -7.51
N GLY A 24 -5.14 -44.49 -7.92
CA GLY A 24 -4.34 -45.29 -6.98
C GLY A 24 -3.31 -46.26 -7.55
N ALA A 25 -3.06 -46.25 -8.87
CA ALA A 25 -2.22 -47.27 -9.53
C ALA A 25 -0.76 -46.81 -9.82
N SER A 26 -0.36 -45.60 -9.43
CA SER A 26 0.98 -45.07 -9.69
C SER A 26 1.64 -44.47 -8.44
N PRO A 27 2.98 -44.48 -8.36
CA PRO A 27 3.71 -43.72 -7.34
C PRO A 27 3.31 -42.24 -7.34
N PRO A 28 3.54 -41.51 -6.24
CA PRO A 28 3.17 -40.11 -6.16
C PRO A 28 3.89 -39.26 -7.21
N GLY A 29 3.24 -38.19 -7.66
CA GLY A 29 3.92 -37.20 -8.48
C GLY A 29 5.07 -36.52 -7.73
N LYS A 30 6.10 -36.08 -8.46
CA LYS A 30 7.28 -35.42 -7.89
C LYS A 30 6.89 -34.15 -7.12
N PRO A 31 7.05 -34.11 -5.78
CA PRO A 31 6.72 -32.93 -4.99
C PRO A 31 7.72 -31.80 -5.22
N VAL A 32 7.31 -30.57 -4.93
CA VAL A 32 8.15 -29.38 -5.11
C VAL A 32 8.08 -28.49 -3.87
N ILE A 33 9.24 -28.16 -3.29
CA ILE A 33 9.36 -27.14 -2.24
C ILE A 33 9.22 -25.77 -2.90
N VAL A 34 8.11 -25.07 -2.65
CA VAL A 34 7.71 -23.86 -3.39
C VAL A 34 8.17 -22.57 -2.73
N LYS A 35 8.24 -22.53 -1.40
CA LYS A 35 8.59 -21.33 -0.64
C LYS A 35 9.22 -21.73 0.67
N CYS A 36 10.26 -21.02 1.06
CA CYS A 36 10.74 -20.98 2.44
C CYS A 36 10.77 -19.51 2.88
N ARG A 37 10.39 -19.26 4.13
CA ARG A 37 10.27 -17.91 4.67
C ARG A 37 10.73 -17.88 6.11
N SER A 38 11.55 -16.89 6.45
CA SER A 38 11.83 -16.50 7.83
C SER A 38 11.23 -15.12 8.10
N PRO A 39 10.40 -14.92 9.14
CA PRO A 39 9.87 -13.60 9.44
C PRO A 39 10.87 -12.71 10.21
N GLU A 40 11.75 -13.33 11.02
CA GLU A 40 12.62 -12.62 11.98
C GLU A 40 14.06 -13.14 12.08
N LYS A 41 14.51 -14.02 11.17
CA LYS A 41 15.82 -14.72 11.22
C LYS A 41 16.02 -15.66 12.42
N GLU A 42 14.99 -15.93 13.23
CA GLU A 42 15.07 -16.89 14.35
C GLU A 42 14.31 -18.18 14.08
N THR A 43 13.23 -18.11 13.30
CA THR A 43 12.49 -19.28 12.82
C THR A 43 12.32 -19.21 11.32
N PHE A 44 12.09 -20.36 10.69
CA PHE A 44 11.67 -20.37 9.29
C PHE A 44 10.74 -21.55 8.99
N THR A 45 9.94 -21.40 7.96
CA THR A 45 9.02 -22.43 7.49
C THR A 45 9.23 -22.66 6.01
N CYS A 46 9.22 -23.91 5.59
CA CYS A 46 9.19 -24.31 4.18
C CYS A 46 7.87 -24.98 3.85
N TRP A 47 7.34 -24.69 2.66
CA TRP A 47 6.10 -25.29 2.13
C TRP A 47 6.38 -25.99 0.82
N TRP A 48 5.64 -27.07 0.57
CA TRP A 48 5.69 -27.82 -0.68
C TRP A 48 4.29 -28.03 -1.27
N LYS A 49 4.27 -28.39 -2.55
CA LYS A 49 3.06 -28.83 -3.25
C LYS A 49 3.24 -30.27 -3.74
N PRO A 50 2.16 -31.07 -3.79
CA PRO A 50 2.16 -32.36 -4.49
C PRO A 50 2.55 -32.20 -5.95
N GLY A 51 3.18 -33.24 -6.52
CA GLY A 51 3.38 -33.29 -7.98
C GLY A 51 2.06 -33.50 -8.71
N SER A 52 1.91 -32.83 -9.85
CA SER A 52 0.67 -32.85 -10.67
C SER A 52 0.45 -34.18 -11.38
N ASN A 53 1.54 -34.90 -11.69
CA ASN A 53 1.53 -36.09 -12.52
C ASN A 53 1.87 -37.32 -11.65
N GLY A 54 0.86 -38.06 -11.19
CA GLY A 54 1.05 -39.29 -10.41
C GLY A 54 -0.12 -39.58 -9.48
N GLY A 55 0.02 -40.65 -8.68
CA GLY A 55 -0.98 -41.01 -7.67
C GLY A 55 -1.04 -40.01 -6.53
N LEU A 56 -2.14 -40.02 -5.78
CA LEU A 56 -2.26 -39.20 -4.57
C LEU A 56 -1.28 -39.69 -3.49
N PRO A 57 -0.50 -38.78 -2.86
CA PRO A 57 0.38 -39.14 -1.76
C PRO A 57 -0.42 -39.38 -0.48
N THR A 58 0.01 -40.38 0.30
CA THR A 58 -0.53 -40.66 1.63
C THR A 58 0.26 -39.96 2.73
N ASN A 59 1.57 -39.78 2.54
CA ASN A 59 2.42 -39.12 3.52
C ASN A 59 3.57 -38.35 2.85
N TYR A 60 4.09 -37.36 3.58
CA TYR A 60 5.27 -36.60 3.22
C TYR A 60 6.32 -36.69 4.31
N THR A 61 7.57 -36.85 3.90
CA THR A 61 8.72 -36.81 4.81
C THR A 61 9.72 -35.80 4.29
N LEU A 62 9.95 -34.72 5.02
CA LEU A 62 11.01 -33.76 4.72
C LEU A 62 12.27 -34.17 5.49
N THR A 63 13.35 -34.36 4.75
CA THR A 63 14.69 -34.61 5.30
C THR A 63 15.61 -33.47 4.95
N TYR A 64 16.56 -33.17 5.83
CA TYR A 64 17.57 -32.14 5.59
C TYR A 64 18.88 -32.46 6.29
N TYR A 65 19.96 -31.87 5.81
CA TYR A 65 21.23 -31.78 6.54
C TYR A 65 21.78 -30.37 6.38
N LYS A 66 22.68 -29.97 7.27
CA LYS A 66 23.37 -28.68 7.18
C LYS A 66 24.71 -28.87 6.47
N GLU A 67 25.14 -27.83 5.77
CA GLU A 67 26.48 -27.81 5.17
C GLU A 67 27.55 -28.10 6.24
N GLY A 68 28.45 -29.04 5.92
CA GLY A 68 29.49 -29.51 6.85
C GLY A 68 29.05 -30.62 7.82
N GLU A 69 27.76 -30.97 7.87
CA GLU A 69 27.25 -32.09 8.67
C GLU A 69 26.96 -33.32 7.79
N ASN A 70 27.27 -34.51 8.30
CA ASN A 70 26.95 -35.79 7.64
C ASN A 70 25.67 -36.44 8.19
N ILE A 71 25.02 -35.80 9.16
CA ILE A 71 23.82 -36.32 9.82
C ILE A 71 22.59 -35.81 9.07
N ILE A 72 21.70 -36.73 8.70
CA ILE A 72 20.41 -36.42 8.09
C ILE A 72 19.37 -36.31 9.19
N TYR A 73 18.69 -35.17 9.23
CA TYR A 73 17.60 -34.87 10.13
C TYR A 73 16.26 -34.96 9.40
N GLU A 74 15.22 -35.29 10.15
CA GLU A 74 13.83 -35.14 9.70
C GLU A 74 13.25 -33.81 10.19
N CYS A 75 12.27 -33.29 9.47
CA CYS A 75 11.50 -32.12 9.89
C CYS A 75 11.09 -32.19 11.37
N PRO A 76 11.40 -31.15 12.17
CA PRO A 76 11.07 -31.16 13.59
C PRO A 76 9.59 -30.88 13.88
N ASP A 77 8.85 -30.25 12.95
CA ASP A 77 7.44 -29.90 13.15
C ASP A 77 6.68 -29.76 11.82
N TYR A 78 5.74 -30.67 11.55
CA TYR A 78 4.87 -30.67 10.37
C TYR A 78 3.54 -29.92 10.55
N THR A 79 3.29 -29.36 11.74
CA THR A 79 1.98 -28.84 12.14
C THR A 79 1.92 -27.32 12.18
N THR A 80 2.90 -26.66 12.81
CA THR A 80 2.87 -25.21 13.06
C THR A 80 2.79 -24.38 11.79
N GLY A 81 3.43 -24.83 10.69
CA GLY A 81 3.41 -24.13 9.40
C GLY A 81 2.15 -24.37 8.56
N GLY A 82 1.20 -25.19 9.04
CA GLY A 82 0.01 -25.60 8.30
C GLY A 82 0.25 -26.77 7.33
N PRO A 83 -0.65 -27.00 6.36
CA PRO A 83 -0.59 -28.16 5.49
C PRO A 83 0.66 -28.14 4.59
N ASN A 84 1.24 -29.32 4.36
CA ASN A 84 2.42 -29.52 3.51
C ASN A 84 3.55 -28.55 3.85
N SER A 85 3.87 -28.46 5.14
CA SER A 85 4.86 -27.54 5.66
C SER A 85 5.80 -28.19 6.66
N CYS A 86 6.97 -27.59 6.83
CA CYS A 86 7.91 -27.91 7.88
C CYS A 86 8.34 -26.62 8.57
N PHE A 87 8.11 -26.54 9.88
CA PHE A 87 8.47 -25.41 10.72
C PHE A 87 9.75 -25.70 11.51
N PHE A 88 10.68 -24.77 11.46
CA PHE A 88 11.95 -24.82 12.20
C PHE A 88 11.90 -23.76 13.29
N SER A 89 11.78 -24.22 14.54
CA SER A 89 11.85 -23.34 15.71
C SER A 89 13.27 -22.80 15.91
N ARG A 90 13.43 -21.91 16.88
CA ARG A 90 14.73 -21.30 17.24
C ARG A 90 15.83 -22.34 17.52
N LYS A 91 15.46 -23.50 18.09
CA LYS A 91 16.39 -24.60 18.36
C LYS A 91 16.98 -25.22 17.09
N TYR A 92 16.23 -25.26 16.01
CA TYR A 92 16.61 -25.92 14.75
C TYR A 92 17.08 -24.94 13.67
N THR A 93 17.05 -23.65 13.96
CA THR A 93 17.42 -22.57 13.04
C THR A 93 18.83 -22.07 13.33
N THR A 94 19.66 -22.04 12.30
CA THR A 94 21.04 -21.56 12.34
C THR A 94 21.25 -20.65 11.13
N ILE A 95 21.74 -19.43 11.35
CA ILE A 95 22.03 -18.48 10.29
C ILE A 95 23.44 -18.72 9.72
N TRP A 96 23.70 -18.23 8.51
CA TRP A 96 24.99 -18.40 7.81
C TRP A 96 25.38 -19.86 7.59
N THR A 97 24.40 -20.73 7.46
CA THR A 97 24.59 -22.15 7.15
C THR A 97 23.56 -22.56 6.10
N ILE A 98 23.99 -23.29 5.10
CA ILE A 98 23.11 -23.79 4.05
C ILE A 98 22.42 -25.06 4.53
N TYR A 99 21.09 -25.05 4.52
CA TYR A 99 20.26 -26.23 4.70
C TYR A 99 20.02 -26.87 3.33
N VAL A 100 20.31 -28.16 3.23
CA VAL A 100 20.08 -28.96 2.04
C VAL A 100 18.89 -29.86 2.29
N MET A 101 17.76 -29.56 1.64
CA MET A 101 16.45 -30.12 2.00
C MET A 101 15.84 -30.93 0.85
N ARG A 102 15.11 -31.99 1.17
CA ARG A 102 14.37 -32.82 0.22
C ARG A 102 13.07 -33.31 0.84
N VAL A 103 11.98 -33.25 0.08
CA VAL A 103 10.67 -33.81 0.47
C VAL A 103 10.44 -35.10 -0.29
N ASN A 104 10.09 -36.18 0.42
CA ASN A 104 9.68 -37.44 -0.17
C ASN A 104 8.16 -37.61 -0.03
N ALA A 105 7.48 -37.85 -1.14
CA ALA A 105 6.07 -38.19 -1.17
C ALA A 105 5.93 -39.72 -1.26
N THR A 106 5.12 -40.33 -0.40
CA THR A 106 4.93 -41.78 -0.35
C THR A 106 3.46 -42.15 -0.54
N ASN A 107 3.21 -43.28 -1.22
CA ASN A 107 1.93 -43.97 -1.24
C ASN A 107 2.15 -45.49 -1.30
N LYS A 108 1.07 -46.29 -1.38
CA LYS A 108 1.17 -47.77 -1.46
C LYS A 108 1.95 -48.29 -2.67
N MET A 109 2.04 -47.49 -3.74
CA MET A 109 2.66 -47.88 -5.00
C MET A 109 4.15 -47.51 -5.08
N GLY A 110 4.64 -46.63 -4.20
CA GLY A 110 6.03 -46.25 -4.16
C GLY A 110 6.27 -44.89 -3.52
N ASN A 111 7.43 -44.32 -3.81
CA ASN A 111 7.82 -43.01 -3.33
C ASN A 111 8.46 -42.18 -4.44
N THR A 112 8.37 -40.87 -4.30
CA THR A 112 8.99 -39.91 -5.23
C THR A 112 9.52 -38.72 -4.45
N ALA A 113 10.79 -38.41 -4.66
CA ALA A 113 11.48 -37.30 -4.01
C ALA A 113 11.47 -36.02 -4.84
N SER A 114 11.41 -34.87 -4.16
CA SER A 114 11.61 -33.55 -4.75
C SER A 114 13.05 -33.37 -5.23
N ASP A 115 13.26 -32.33 -6.05
CA ASP A 115 14.59 -31.77 -6.21
C ASP A 115 15.13 -31.26 -4.87
N VAL A 116 16.45 -31.19 -4.79
CA VAL A 116 17.14 -30.65 -3.61
C VAL A 116 16.91 -29.14 -3.55
N ARG A 117 16.53 -28.65 -2.38
CA ARG A 117 16.39 -27.22 -2.10
C ARG A 117 17.50 -26.76 -1.16
N PHE A 118 18.28 -25.79 -1.61
CA PHE A 118 19.26 -25.10 -0.78
C PHE A 118 18.61 -23.87 -0.14
N VAL A 119 18.78 -23.73 1.18
CA VAL A 119 18.19 -22.63 1.95
C VAL A 119 19.24 -22.05 2.89
N ASP A 120 19.56 -20.78 2.72
CA ASP A 120 20.22 -19.98 3.75
C ASP A 120 19.19 -19.02 4.34
N VAL A 121 18.98 -19.14 5.64
CA VAL A 121 17.99 -18.36 6.41
C VAL A 121 18.18 -16.85 6.23
N THR A 122 19.43 -16.41 6.03
CA THR A 122 19.81 -15.00 5.82
C THR A 122 19.12 -14.37 4.62
N TYR A 123 18.86 -15.15 3.56
CA TYR A 123 18.36 -14.65 2.27
C TYR A 123 16.87 -14.96 2.03
N ILE A 124 16.21 -15.70 2.91
CA ILE A 124 14.78 -16.01 2.82
C ILE A 124 13.92 -15.19 3.79
N VAL A 125 14.46 -14.07 4.28
CA VAL A 125 13.79 -13.23 5.27
C VAL A 125 12.71 -12.39 4.59
N GLU A 126 11.46 -12.56 5.02
CA GLU A 126 10.31 -11.79 4.56
C GLU A 126 9.49 -11.42 5.81
N PRO A 127 9.72 -10.23 6.40
CA PRO A 127 9.06 -9.83 7.64
C PRO A 127 7.55 -9.77 7.53
N ASN A 128 6.88 -9.73 8.67
CA ASN A 128 5.46 -9.35 8.71
C ASN A 128 5.30 -7.85 8.41
N ALA A 129 4.08 -7.43 8.07
CA ALA A 129 3.79 -6.01 7.83
C ALA A 129 3.99 -5.19 9.13
N PRO A 130 4.42 -3.91 9.02
CA PRO A 130 4.44 -2.99 10.15
C PRO A 130 3.08 -2.87 10.84
N GLN A 131 3.10 -2.61 12.15
CA GLN A 131 1.90 -2.56 12.99
C GLN A 131 1.64 -1.16 13.53
N ASN A 132 0.43 -0.93 14.04
CA ASN A 132 0.03 0.32 14.69
C ASN A 132 0.34 1.57 13.86
N VAL A 133 -0.02 1.55 12.58
CA VAL A 133 0.08 2.73 11.71
C VAL A 133 -0.92 3.78 12.20
N THR A 134 -0.41 4.92 12.67
CA THR A 134 -1.17 6.08 13.10
C THR A 134 -0.92 7.27 12.19
N LEU A 135 -1.99 8.03 11.93
CA LEU A 135 -2.00 9.19 11.05
C LEU A 135 -2.46 10.40 11.87
N GLU A 136 -1.63 11.43 11.94
CA GLU A 136 -1.92 12.67 12.66
C GLU A 136 -1.63 13.87 11.76
N ILE A 137 -2.48 14.89 11.78
CA ILE A 137 -2.18 16.15 11.11
C ILE A 137 -1.60 17.10 12.14
N LYS A 138 -0.39 17.58 11.87
CA LYS A 138 0.33 18.52 12.73
C LYS A 138 0.63 19.79 11.96
N LYS A 139 0.87 20.88 12.69
CA LYS A 139 1.36 22.13 12.13
C LYS A 139 2.83 22.31 12.49
N SER A 140 3.64 22.75 11.53
CA SER A 140 5.01 23.16 11.78
C SER A 140 5.04 24.49 12.54
N GLN A 141 6.23 24.92 12.95
CA GLN A 141 6.44 26.25 13.53
C GLN A 141 6.00 27.36 12.56
N ASP A 142 6.17 27.13 11.25
CA ASP A 142 5.79 28.05 10.16
C ASP A 142 4.30 27.96 9.77
N ARG A 143 3.46 27.32 10.59
CA ARG A 143 2.02 27.09 10.37
C ARG A 143 1.65 26.21 9.17
N GLU A 144 2.62 25.60 8.49
CA GLU A 144 2.35 24.62 7.44
C GLU A 144 1.83 23.31 8.04
N ALA A 145 0.71 22.82 7.52
CA ALA A 145 0.14 21.54 7.94
C ALA A 145 0.86 20.40 7.23
N TYR A 146 1.22 19.36 7.98
CA TYR A 146 1.84 18.14 7.46
C TYR A 146 1.16 16.90 8.05
N LEU A 147 1.18 15.82 7.27
CA LEU A 147 0.76 14.51 7.74
C LEU A 147 1.93 13.82 8.42
N TRP A 148 1.76 13.56 9.71
CA TRP A 148 2.67 12.78 10.53
C TRP A 148 2.20 11.33 10.58
N ILE A 149 3.00 10.45 9.98
CA ILE A 149 2.75 9.01 9.93
C ILE A 149 3.68 8.37 10.94
N LYS A 150 3.17 7.50 11.82
CA LYS A 150 3.98 6.73 12.77
C LYS A 150 3.57 5.27 12.72
N TRP A 151 4.51 4.36 12.89
CA TRP A 151 4.27 2.92 12.91
C TRP A 151 5.23 2.22 13.88
N LEU A 152 4.94 0.95 14.14
CA LEU A 152 5.81 0.05 14.90
C LEU A 152 6.37 -1.04 13.98
N ALA A 153 7.58 -1.49 14.30
CA ALA A 153 8.14 -2.70 13.72
C ALA A 153 7.23 -3.91 14.02
N PRO A 154 7.29 -4.98 13.22
CA PRO A 154 6.51 -6.19 13.49
C PRO A 154 6.89 -6.82 14.84
N THR A 155 5.91 -7.34 15.60
CA THR A 155 6.08 -7.79 17.00
C THR A 155 7.18 -8.81 17.21
N LEU A 156 7.42 -9.69 16.24
CA LEU A 156 8.39 -10.79 16.33
C LEU A 156 9.82 -10.36 15.99
N VAL A 157 10.03 -9.10 15.60
CA VAL A 157 11.32 -8.63 15.14
C VAL A 157 12.03 -7.85 16.23
N ASP A 158 13.18 -8.35 16.69
CA ASP A 158 14.08 -7.58 17.54
C ASP A 158 14.90 -6.57 16.72
N THR A 159 14.39 -5.35 16.69
CA THR A 159 15.06 -4.19 16.08
C THR A 159 15.94 -3.43 17.09
N ARG A 160 15.82 -3.69 18.39
CA ARG A 160 16.51 -2.91 19.44
C ARG A 160 17.92 -3.41 19.67
N SER A 161 18.14 -4.72 19.58
CA SER A 161 19.47 -5.33 19.66
C SER A 161 20.29 -5.15 18.37
N GLY A 162 19.66 -4.69 17.28
CA GLY A 162 20.29 -4.66 15.96
C GLY A 162 20.30 -6.02 15.24
N TRP A 163 19.63 -7.04 15.79
CA TRP A 163 19.55 -8.37 15.17
C TRP A 163 18.94 -8.34 13.77
N LEU A 164 17.86 -7.57 13.60
CA LEU A 164 17.28 -7.29 12.29
C LEU A 164 17.15 -5.79 12.06
N ILE A 165 17.87 -5.30 11.06
CA ILE A 165 17.77 -3.93 10.60
C ILE A 165 16.70 -3.88 9.50
N LEU A 166 15.69 -3.02 9.70
CA LEU A 166 14.58 -2.84 8.78
C LEU A 166 14.62 -1.47 8.11
N GLN A 167 14.32 -1.48 6.83
CA GLN A 167 14.03 -0.31 6.00
C GLN A 167 12.53 -0.27 5.72
N TYR A 168 11.96 0.93 5.66
CA TYR A 168 10.53 1.15 5.52
C TYR A 168 10.21 1.94 4.26
N GLU A 169 9.06 1.62 3.68
CA GLU A 169 8.50 2.33 2.55
C GLU A 169 7.01 2.58 2.80
N ILE A 170 6.58 3.77 2.46
CA ILE A 170 5.22 4.26 2.63
C ILE A 170 4.64 4.43 1.24
N ARG A 171 3.36 4.10 1.09
CA ARG A 171 2.58 4.54 -0.05
C ARG A 171 1.36 5.32 0.39
N LEU A 172 1.06 6.40 -0.31
CA LEU A 172 -0.17 7.16 -0.14
C LEU A 172 -0.88 7.39 -1.46
N LYS A 173 -2.18 7.54 -1.41
CA LYS A 173 -2.97 8.05 -2.53
C LYS A 173 -4.21 8.78 -2.06
N PRO A 174 -4.67 9.82 -2.76
CA PRO A 174 -5.99 10.38 -2.52
C PRO A 174 -7.07 9.39 -2.98
N GLU A 175 -8.25 9.44 -2.36
CA GLU A 175 -9.37 8.53 -2.64
C GLU A 175 -9.80 8.48 -4.11
N LYS A 176 -9.64 9.60 -4.83
CA LYS A 176 -9.99 9.72 -6.26
C LYS A 176 -8.87 9.27 -7.21
N ALA A 177 -7.65 9.05 -6.71
CA ALA A 177 -6.54 8.62 -7.55
C ALA A 177 -6.47 7.09 -7.69
N THR A 178 -6.02 6.68 -8.87
CA THR A 178 -5.71 5.29 -9.20
C THR A 178 -4.29 4.92 -8.77
N GLU A 179 -3.35 5.84 -8.95
CA GLU A 179 -1.92 5.63 -8.70
C GLU A 179 -1.53 5.91 -7.24
N TRP A 180 -0.53 5.18 -6.76
CA TRP A 180 0.07 5.35 -5.44
C TRP A 180 1.36 6.15 -5.56
N GLU A 181 1.50 7.18 -4.74
CA GLU A 181 2.77 7.85 -4.49
C GLU A 181 3.55 7.05 -3.43
N THR A 182 4.87 6.89 -3.61
CA THR A 182 5.71 6.11 -2.72
C THR A 182 6.82 6.96 -2.11
N HIS A 183 7.08 6.77 -0.82
CA HIS A 183 8.16 7.44 -0.09
C HIS A 183 8.98 6.43 0.68
N TYR A 184 10.30 6.50 0.48
CA TYR A 184 11.25 5.70 1.23
C TYR A 184 11.57 6.38 2.57
N ALA A 185 11.32 5.68 3.67
CA ALA A 185 11.51 6.19 5.04
C ALA A 185 12.81 5.70 5.70
N GLY A 186 13.62 4.90 5.00
CA GLY A 186 14.84 4.33 5.55
C GLY A 186 14.56 3.55 6.82
N HIS A 187 15.36 3.75 7.87
CA HIS A 187 15.21 3.05 9.16
C HIS A 187 14.27 3.74 10.15
N GLN A 188 13.63 4.84 9.75
CA GLN A 188 12.76 5.62 10.64
C GLN A 188 11.43 4.89 10.90
N THR A 189 10.81 5.16 12.03
CA THR A 189 9.46 4.64 12.40
C THR A 189 8.39 5.73 12.37
N ASN A 190 8.73 6.86 11.77
CA ASN A 190 7.82 7.97 11.51
C ASN A 190 8.24 8.69 10.22
N PHE A 191 7.32 9.43 9.63
CA PHE A 191 7.55 10.20 8.41
C PHE A 191 6.63 11.42 8.31
N LYS A 192 7.13 12.49 7.68
CA LYS A 192 6.38 13.71 7.41
C LYS A 192 6.07 13.79 5.92
N ILE A 193 4.79 13.96 5.58
CA ILE A 193 4.36 14.27 4.21
C ILE A 193 3.79 15.68 4.19
N LEU A 194 4.30 16.48 3.26
CA LEU A 194 3.90 17.87 3.00
C LEU A 194 3.05 17.94 1.72
N ASN A 195 2.53 19.14 1.41
CA ASN A 195 1.85 19.44 0.14
C ASN A 195 0.61 18.57 -0.16
N LEU A 196 -0.17 18.22 0.86
CA LEU A 196 -1.41 17.46 0.71
C LEU A 196 -2.58 18.37 0.31
N SER A 197 -3.46 17.86 -0.55
CA SER A 197 -4.63 18.62 -1.02
C SER A 197 -5.65 18.80 0.12
N PRO A 198 -6.04 20.05 0.45
CA PRO A 198 -7.04 20.31 1.48
C PRO A 198 -8.40 19.68 1.17
N GLY A 199 -9.10 19.19 2.19
CA GLY A 199 -10.44 18.59 2.06
C GLY A 199 -10.48 17.17 1.49
N GLN A 200 -9.35 16.66 0.97
CA GLN A 200 -9.25 15.35 0.35
C GLN A 200 -8.97 14.24 1.39
N LYS A 201 -9.55 13.06 1.16
CA LYS A 201 -9.24 11.86 1.94
C LYS A 201 -8.09 11.10 1.29
N TYR A 202 -7.12 10.69 2.10
CA TYR A 202 -5.95 9.90 1.69
C TYR A 202 -5.97 8.54 2.33
N PHE A 203 -5.50 7.54 1.58
CA PHE A 203 -5.18 6.20 2.05
C PHE A 203 -3.68 6.05 2.19
N VAL A 204 -3.24 5.40 3.27
CA VAL A 204 -1.83 5.24 3.63
C VAL A 204 -1.57 3.79 4.02
N GLN A 205 -0.48 3.25 3.51
CA GLN A 205 0.05 1.94 3.90
C GLN A 205 1.56 2.00 4.06
N VAL A 206 2.09 1.15 4.93
CA VAL A 206 3.52 1.05 5.21
C VAL A 206 3.95 -0.40 5.04
N ARG A 207 5.12 -0.63 4.48
CA ARG A 207 5.78 -1.95 4.43
C ARG A 207 7.22 -1.84 4.90
N CYS A 208 7.84 -2.97 5.17
CA CYS A 208 9.23 -3.04 5.60
C CYS A 208 9.99 -4.13 4.86
N LYS A 209 11.32 -4.00 4.86
CA LYS A 209 12.26 -4.88 4.21
C LYS A 209 13.52 -4.98 5.08
N PRO A 210 14.14 -6.16 5.23
CA PRO A 210 15.47 -6.29 5.81
C PRO A 210 16.57 -5.92 4.79
N ASP A 211 17.80 -5.72 5.23
CA ASP A 211 18.94 -5.45 4.32
C ASP A 211 19.11 -6.56 3.26
N HIS A 212 18.94 -7.82 3.68
CA HIS A 212 18.91 -8.99 2.82
C HIS A 212 17.58 -9.71 2.98
N GLY A 213 16.83 -9.85 1.89
CA GLY A 213 15.54 -10.53 1.86
C GLY A 213 14.49 -9.80 1.03
N PHE A 214 13.23 -9.99 1.42
CA PHE A 214 12.06 -9.56 0.66
C PHE A 214 11.25 -8.50 1.40
N TRP A 215 10.51 -7.70 0.64
CA TRP A 215 9.51 -6.79 1.18
C TRP A 215 8.38 -7.56 1.87
N SER A 216 7.94 -7.05 3.01
CA SER A 216 6.70 -7.49 3.64
C SER A 216 5.49 -7.08 2.82
N GLN A 217 4.36 -7.71 3.14
CA GLN A 217 3.06 -7.23 2.67
C GLN A 217 2.81 -5.80 3.18
N TRP A 218 2.02 -5.05 2.44
CA TRP A 218 1.56 -3.75 2.90
C TRP A 218 0.73 -3.88 4.18
N SER A 219 0.90 -2.95 5.10
CA SER A 219 0.09 -2.85 6.31
C SER A 219 -1.40 -2.69 5.98
N GLN A 220 -2.24 -2.88 6.99
CA GLN A 220 -3.65 -2.52 6.88
C GLN A 220 -3.78 -1.06 6.44
N GLU A 221 -4.66 -0.82 5.47
CA GLU A 221 -4.92 0.52 4.96
C GLU A 221 -5.52 1.40 6.05
N LYS A 222 -4.92 2.58 6.23
CA LYS A 222 -5.44 3.65 7.09
C LYS A 222 -5.85 4.82 6.24
N SER A 223 -6.93 5.50 6.64
CA SER A 223 -7.40 6.68 5.94
C SER A 223 -7.45 7.89 6.85
N ILE A 224 -7.12 9.06 6.31
CA ILE A 224 -7.24 10.35 7.01
C ILE A 224 -7.81 11.40 6.05
N LYS A 225 -8.68 12.27 6.56
CA LYS A 225 -9.22 13.41 5.80
C LYS A 225 -8.43 14.66 6.16
N ILE A 226 -7.88 15.31 5.15
CA ILE A 226 -7.17 16.58 5.33
C ILE A 226 -8.21 17.69 5.55
N PRO A 227 -8.07 18.53 6.60
CA PRO A 227 -8.91 19.69 6.81
C PRO A 227 -8.99 20.54 5.55
N GLY A 228 -10.20 20.94 5.16
CA GLY A 228 -10.37 21.91 4.09
C GLY A 228 -9.85 23.27 4.54
N ASP A 229 -9.18 23.98 3.65
CA ASP A 229 -8.78 25.36 3.92
C ASP A 229 -9.98 26.28 3.68
N ALA A 230 -10.78 26.49 4.73
CA ALA A 230 -11.93 27.40 4.67
C ALA A 230 -11.49 28.84 4.35
N ASN A 231 -10.23 29.20 4.62
CA ASN A 231 -9.73 30.56 4.47
C ASN A 231 -9.52 30.94 3.01
N MET A 232 -9.13 30.01 2.12
CA MET A 232 -8.98 30.33 0.69
C MET A 232 -10.29 30.81 0.07
N ASN A 233 -11.41 30.16 0.40
CA ASN A 233 -12.72 30.61 -0.07
C ASN A 233 -13.01 32.02 0.46
N VAL A 234 -12.84 32.27 1.75
CA VAL A 234 -13.12 33.59 2.35
C VAL A 234 -12.24 34.69 1.76
N THR A 235 -10.94 34.45 1.61
CA THR A 235 -10.01 35.42 1.00
C THR A 235 -10.37 35.73 -0.44
N VAL A 236 -10.70 34.72 -1.26
CA VAL A 236 -11.15 34.92 -2.64
C VAL A 236 -12.44 35.74 -2.68
N TRP A 237 -13.42 35.42 -1.83
CA TRP A 237 -14.68 36.18 -1.75
C TRP A 237 -14.47 37.62 -1.27
N ILE A 238 -13.52 37.88 -0.37
CA ILE A 238 -13.12 39.24 0.04
C ILE A 238 -12.56 39.99 -1.16
N PHE A 239 -11.62 39.40 -1.92
CA PHE A 239 -11.09 40.04 -3.12
C PHE A 239 -12.17 40.33 -4.17
N VAL A 240 -13.10 39.39 -4.39
CA VAL A 240 -14.25 39.58 -5.29
C VAL A 240 -15.14 40.74 -4.80
N ALA A 241 -15.44 40.80 -3.50
CA ALA A 241 -16.24 41.88 -2.93
C ALA A 241 -15.56 43.25 -3.06
N VAL A 242 -14.25 43.33 -2.79
CA VAL A 242 -13.47 44.57 -2.92
C VAL A 242 -13.44 45.04 -4.37
N LEU A 243 -13.16 44.13 -5.32
CA LEU A 243 -13.15 44.47 -6.75
C LEU A 243 -14.52 44.95 -7.22
N SER A 244 -15.61 44.33 -6.76
CA SER A 244 -16.98 44.74 -7.05
C SER A 244 -17.27 46.17 -6.55
N VAL A 245 -16.88 46.48 -5.32
CA VAL A 245 -17.04 47.85 -4.76
C VAL A 245 -16.25 48.88 -5.57
N VAL A 246 -15.02 48.57 -5.96
CA VAL A 246 -14.20 49.48 -6.78
C VAL A 246 -14.85 49.74 -8.14
N ILE A 247 -15.37 48.71 -8.80
CA ILE A 247 -16.09 48.85 -10.09
C ILE A 247 -17.33 49.73 -9.91
N CYS A 248 -18.13 49.49 -8.86
CA CYS A 248 -19.31 50.30 -8.55
C CYS A 248 -18.95 51.78 -8.30
N LEU A 249 -17.87 52.06 -7.57
CA LEU A 249 -17.40 53.41 -7.32
C LEU A 249 -16.96 54.12 -8.61
N VAL A 250 -16.28 53.41 -9.52
CA VAL A 250 -15.88 53.96 -10.83
C VAL A 250 -17.09 54.28 -11.70
N ILE A 251 -18.10 53.40 -11.72
CA ILE A 251 -19.35 53.63 -12.45
C ILE A 251 -20.10 54.83 -11.86
N PHE A 252 -20.25 54.89 -10.53
CA PHE A 252 -20.89 56.00 -9.85
C PHE A 252 -20.19 57.33 -10.14
N TRP A 253 -18.85 57.35 -10.08
CA TRP A 253 -18.05 58.54 -10.39
C TRP A 253 -18.25 58.98 -11.85
N ARG A 254 -18.25 58.04 -12.80
CA ARG A 254 -18.52 58.31 -14.22
C ARG A 254 -19.90 58.93 -14.42
N VAL A 255 -20.93 58.39 -13.77
CA VAL A 255 -22.30 58.90 -13.83
C VAL A 255 -22.41 60.28 -13.18
N ALA A 256 -21.79 60.48 -12.02
CA ALA A 256 -21.78 61.78 -11.33
C ALA A 256 -21.07 62.86 -12.17
N LEU A 257 -19.92 62.56 -12.78
CA LEU A 257 -19.23 63.48 -13.70
C LEU A 257 -20.06 63.81 -14.93
N ASN A 258 -20.70 62.81 -15.56
CA ASN A 258 -21.58 63.06 -16.70
C ASN A 258 -22.84 63.82 -16.30
N GLY A 259 -23.44 63.51 -15.15
CA GLY A 259 -24.59 64.23 -14.60
C GLY A 259 -24.26 65.68 -14.27
N TYR A 260 -23.07 65.96 -13.72
CA TYR A 260 -22.57 67.32 -13.50
C TYR A 260 -22.39 68.09 -14.80
N ARG A 261 -21.82 67.44 -15.84
CA ARG A 261 -21.67 68.03 -17.18
C ARG A 261 -23.01 68.37 -17.84
N VAL A 262 -24.03 67.53 -17.66
CA VAL A 262 -25.39 67.82 -18.16
C VAL A 262 -26.03 68.95 -17.36
N MET A 263 -25.81 69.01 -16.05
CA MET A 263 -26.38 70.06 -15.20
C MET A 263 -25.79 71.45 -15.47
N THR A 264 -24.53 71.55 -15.90
CA THR A 264 -23.93 72.79 -16.39
C THR A 264 -24.46 73.26 -17.75
N CYS A 265 -25.16 72.41 -18.51
CA CYS A 265 -25.81 72.82 -19.77
C CYS A 265 -27.26 73.30 -19.55
N ILE A 266 -27.90 72.93 -18.45
CA ILE A 266 -29.33 73.25 -18.19
C ILE A 266 -29.48 74.60 -17.48
N PHE A 267 -28.50 75.03 -16.68
CA PHE A 267 -28.53 76.35 -16.03
C PHE A 267 -27.69 77.37 -16.83
N PRO A 268 -28.31 78.37 -17.48
CA PRO A 268 -27.57 79.47 -18.09
C PRO A 268 -26.82 80.27 -17.01
N PRO A 269 -25.70 80.95 -17.35
CA PRO A 269 -24.94 81.76 -16.41
C PRO A 269 -25.82 82.84 -15.78
N ILE A 270 -25.78 82.95 -14.45
CA ILE A 270 -26.50 83.99 -13.69
C ILE A 270 -26.04 85.37 -14.20
N PRO A 271 -26.94 86.24 -14.69
CA PRO A 271 -26.59 87.58 -15.15
C PRO A 271 -25.93 88.37 -14.02
N GLY A 272 -24.74 88.90 -14.30
CA GLY A 272 -23.98 89.70 -13.33
C GLY A 272 -24.77 90.91 -12.82
N PRO A 273 -24.53 91.35 -11.56
CA PRO A 273 -25.24 92.48 -10.98
C PRO A 273 -24.96 93.75 -11.77
N LYS A 274 -25.99 94.31 -12.41
CA LYS A 274 -25.94 95.67 -12.97
C LYS A 274 -26.00 96.68 -11.84
N ILE A 275 -24.84 97.03 -11.28
CA ILE A 275 -24.74 98.19 -10.40
C ILE A 275 -24.78 99.43 -11.31
N LYS A 276 -25.90 100.17 -11.29
CA LYS A 276 -25.97 101.49 -11.93
C LYS A 276 -25.07 102.45 -11.14
N GLY A 277 -24.03 102.97 -11.78
CA GLY A 277 -23.27 104.12 -11.27
C GLY A 277 -21.79 103.90 -10.96
N LEU A 278 -21.13 102.86 -11.50
CA LEU A 278 -19.67 102.77 -11.46
C LEU A 278 -19.07 103.29 -12.77
N ASP A 279 -18.56 104.52 -12.70
CA ASP A 279 -17.91 105.24 -13.79
C ASP A 279 -16.51 104.66 -14.04
N THR A 280 -16.27 104.04 -15.19
CA THR A 280 -15.03 103.33 -15.53
C THR A 280 -13.90 104.27 -16.00
N ARG A 281 -13.91 105.54 -15.58
CA ARG A 281 -12.87 106.55 -15.89
C ARG A 281 -11.92 106.88 -14.73
N LEU A 282 -11.92 106.07 -13.66
CA LEU A 282 -11.03 106.24 -12.49
C LEU A 282 -10.11 105.04 -12.21
N LEU A 283 -9.93 104.16 -13.20
CA LEU A 283 -8.95 103.07 -13.13
C LEU A 283 -8.03 103.18 -14.34
N GLU A 284 -7.13 104.14 -14.27
CA GLU A 284 -5.86 104.20 -15.02
C GLU A 284 -4.72 104.21 -14.00
#